data_AF-A0A845HRV4-F1
#
_entry.id   AF-A0A845HRV4-F1
#
_cell.length_a   1.000
_cell.length_b   1.000
_cell.length_c   1.000
_cell.angle_alpha   90.00
_cell.angle_beta   90.00
_cell.angle_gamma   90.00
#
_symmetry.space_group_name_H-M   'P 1'
#
loop_
_entity.id
_entity.type
_entity.pdbx_description
1 polymer ?
#
loop_
_entity_poly.entity_id
_entity_poly.type
_entity_poly.pdbx_seq_one_letter_code
_entity_poly.pdbx_strand_id
1 'polypeptide(L)'
;MKFRKLLAFIFVTVVTQNSSAARAIPEDDGYNEVTIRPSDLPPDAPRFQDFPAKRYAGKNAVADLSGSPLTKAYRTRIKAWAKEKPNFAGHFILATWGCGSDCTQLAIIDAVTGKVFHPAGVTTNVAVNVHQKLLEGGDLWHASGAIKFQADSRLLILIGSPEEDIKRRGISYYVWNENHLSLVRFVHKAWYHYTQ
;
A
#
# COMPACT_ATOMS: atom_id res chain seq x y z
N MET A 1 -72.47 -2.29 -46.04
CA MET A 1 -71.99 -1.16 -45.23
C MET A 1 -71.89 -1.59 -43.77
N LYS A 2 -70.68 -1.89 -43.28
CA LYS A 2 -70.23 -1.81 -41.86
C LYS A 2 -68.80 -2.39 -41.76
N PHE A 3 -67.82 -1.48 -41.77
CA PHE A 3 -66.44 -1.74 -41.41
C PHE A 3 -66.33 -1.91 -39.89
N ARG A 4 -65.59 -2.93 -39.43
CA ARG A 4 -65.04 -2.96 -38.07
C ARG A 4 -63.54 -3.23 -38.19
N LYS A 5 -62.75 -2.17 -38.07
CA LYS A 5 -61.29 -2.24 -37.85
C LYS A 5 -61.07 -2.54 -36.37
N LEU A 6 -60.39 -3.65 -36.06
CA LEU A 6 -59.91 -3.94 -34.71
C LEU A 6 -58.51 -3.33 -34.57
N LEU A 7 -58.36 -2.33 -33.70
CA LEU A 7 -57.05 -1.81 -33.28
C LEU A 7 -56.50 -2.76 -32.21
N ALA A 8 -55.34 -3.36 -32.45
CA ALA A 8 -54.58 -4.07 -31.43
C ALA A 8 -53.63 -3.08 -30.74
N PHE A 9 -53.92 -2.75 -29.47
CA PHE A 9 -52.99 -2.01 -28.60
C PHE A 9 -51.98 -3.01 -28.01
N ILE A 10 -50.72 -2.88 -28.39
CA ILE A 10 -49.60 -3.60 -27.75
C ILE A 10 -49.22 -2.81 -26.50
N PHE A 11 -49.47 -3.37 -25.33
CA PHE A 11 -48.94 -2.86 -24.06
C PHE A 11 -47.46 -3.22 -23.95
N VAL A 12 -46.58 -2.22 -23.99
CA VAL A 12 -45.17 -2.37 -23.61
C VAL A 12 -45.08 -2.11 -22.11
N THR A 13 -44.94 -3.18 -21.32
CA THR A 13 -44.65 -3.09 -19.89
C THR A 13 -43.19 -2.71 -19.70
N VAL A 14 -42.92 -1.48 -19.24
CA VAL A 14 -41.60 -1.06 -18.78
C VAL A 14 -41.36 -1.74 -17.44
N VAL A 15 -40.46 -2.73 -17.41
CA VAL A 15 -39.98 -3.34 -16.15
C VAL A 15 -38.94 -2.40 -15.56
N THR A 16 -39.29 -1.70 -14.49
CA THR A 16 -38.34 -0.93 -13.68
C THR A 16 -37.50 -1.89 -12.85
N GLN A 17 -36.24 -2.08 -13.23
CA GLN A 17 -35.27 -2.78 -12.40
C GLN A 17 -34.91 -1.90 -11.19
N ASN A 18 -35.44 -2.26 -10.03
CA ASN A 18 -34.93 -1.75 -8.75
C ASN A 18 -33.56 -2.39 -8.48
N SER A 19 -32.48 -1.69 -8.84
CA SER A 19 -31.13 -2.04 -8.40
C SER A 19 -30.97 -1.70 -6.91
N SER A 20 -31.28 -2.67 -6.04
CA SER A 20 -30.81 -2.62 -4.66
C SER A 20 -29.31 -2.92 -4.67
N ALA A 21 -28.49 -1.92 -4.36
CA ALA A 21 -27.08 -2.15 -4.05
C ALA A 21 -27.02 -3.12 -2.87
N ALA A 22 -26.56 -4.35 -3.12
CA ALA A 22 -26.37 -5.36 -2.10
C ALA A 22 -25.39 -4.81 -1.05
N ARG A 23 -25.89 -4.50 0.15
CA ARG A 23 -25.03 -4.28 1.31
C ARG A 23 -24.36 -5.61 1.61
N ALA A 24 -23.04 -5.65 1.54
CA ALA A 24 -22.25 -6.80 1.95
C ALA A 24 -22.63 -7.16 3.40
N ILE A 25 -23.02 -8.42 3.61
CA ILE A 25 -23.20 -8.98 4.95
C ILE A 25 -21.81 -8.98 5.60
N PRO A 26 -21.63 -8.47 6.83
CA PRO A 26 -20.36 -8.60 7.53
C PRO A 26 -20.01 -10.08 7.60
N GLU A 27 -18.84 -10.47 7.06
CA GLU A 27 -18.30 -11.80 7.31
C GLU A 27 -18.11 -11.93 8.83
N ASP A 28 -18.66 -12.98 9.44
CA ASP A 28 -18.45 -13.32 10.86
C ASP A 28 -17.03 -13.89 11.05
N ASP A 29 -16.04 -13.09 10.70
CA ASP A 29 -14.62 -13.42 10.67
C ASP A 29 -13.83 -12.77 11.82
N GLY A 30 -14.53 -12.14 12.77
CA GLY A 30 -13.96 -11.46 13.92
C GLY A 30 -13.38 -10.06 13.62
N TYR A 31 -13.47 -9.59 12.38
CA TYR A 31 -13.06 -8.25 11.98
C TYR A 31 -14.27 -7.30 11.90
N ASN A 32 -14.02 -5.99 11.97
CA ASN A 32 -15.08 -4.98 11.88
C ASN A 32 -15.01 -4.20 10.56
N GLU A 33 -15.91 -3.24 10.39
CA GLU A 33 -16.06 -2.45 9.16
C GLU A 33 -14.88 -1.52 8.90
N VAL A 34 -14.15 -1.10 9.94
CA VAL A 34 -12.97 -0.24 9.81
C VAL A 34 -11.66 -1.02 9.58
N THR A 35 -11.71 -2.35 9.68
CA THR A 35 -10.58 -3.23 9.33
C THR A 35 -10.19 -3.07 7.86
N ILE A 36 -8.91 -2.86 7.55
CA ILE A 36 -8.42 -2.98 6.16
C ILE A 36 -8.35 -4.46 5.80
N ARG A 37 -9.13 -4.90 4.82
CA ARG A 37 -9.30 -6.31 4.42
C ARG A 37 -8.78 -6.56 3.00
N PRO A 38 -8.48 -7.83 2.63
CA PRO A 38 -8.15 -8.16 1.25
C PRO A 38 -9.20 -7.71 0.22
N SER A 39 -10.47 -7.67 0.60
CA SER A 39 -11.56 -7.17 -0.24
C SER A 39 -11.48 -5.66 -0.53
N ASP A 40 -10.71 -4.89 0.25
CA ASP A 40 -10.46 -3.47 -0.01
C ASP A 40 -9.39 -3.26 -1.09
N LEU A 41 -8.67 -4.32 -1.52
CA LEU A 41 -7.76 -4.24 -2.67
C LEU A 41 -8.57 -4.10 -3.96
N PRO A 42 -8.35 -3.05 -4.77
CA PRO A 42 -9.12 -2.87 -5.98
C PRO A 42 -8.72 -3.92 -7.04
N PRO A 43 -9.65 -4.43 -7.87
CA PRO A 43 -9.34 -5.44 -8.88
C PRO A 43 -8.28 -5.01 -9.90
N ASP A 44 -8.20 -3.71 -10.17
CA ASP A 44 -7.23 -3.03 -11.02
C ASP A 44 -6.10 -2.38 -10.21
N ALA A 45 -5.77 -2.92 -9.03
CA ALA A 45 -4.65 -2.44 -8.23
C ALA A 45 -3.33 -2.44 -9.03
N PRO A 46 -2.47 -1.41 -8.86
CA PRO A 46 -1.10 -1.42 -9.35
C PRO A 46 -0.38 -2.70 -8.91
N ARG A 47 0.24 -3.41 -9.86
CA ARG A 47 0.98 -4.67 -9.59
C ARG A 47 2.47 -4.47 -9.77
N PHE A 48 3.27 -5.28 -9.09
CA PHE A 48 4.74 -5.18 -9.15
C PHE A 48 5.29 -5.24 -10.58
N GLN A 49 4.73 -6.12 -11.42
CA GLN A 49 5.11 -6.31 -12.82
C GLN A 49 4.84 -5.10 -13.73
N ASP A 50 3.95 -4.19 -13.31
CA ASP A 50 3.65 -2.98 -14.07
C ASP A 50 4.74 -1.89 -13.85
N PHE A 51 5.63 -2.08 -12.85
CA PHE A 51 6.71 -1.16 -12.50
C PHE A 51 8.07 -1.87 -12.38
N PRO A 52 8.58 -2.48 -13.45
CA PRO A 52 9.78 -3.32 -13.38
C PRO A 52 11.04 -2.52 -13.04
N ALA A 53 11.99 -3.20 -12.39
CA ALA A 53 13.34 -2.75 -12.14
C ALA A 53 14.34 -3.88 -12.38
N LYS A 54 15.52 -3.55 -12.91
CA LYS A 54 16.57 -4.55 -13.13
C LYS A 54 17.29 -4.84 -11.81
N ARG A 55 17.26 -6.10 -11.36
CA ARG A 55 17.96 -6.54 -10.14
C ARG A 55 19.46 -6.24 -10.22
N TYR A 56 20.02 -5.73 -9.14
CA TYR A 56 21.44 -5.49 -8.98
C TYR A 56 22.11 -6.69 -8.32
N ALA A 57 23.29 -7.07 -8.84
CA ALA A 57 24.10 -8.17 -8.34
C ALA A 57 25.53 -7.75 -7.97
N GLY A 58 25.83 -6.44 -8.04
CA GLY A 58 27.13 -5.92 -7.66
C GLY A 58 27.31 -5.82 -6.14
N LYS A 59 28.51 -5.40 -5.73
CA LYS A 59 28.83 -5.16 -4.32
C LYS A 59 28.18 -3.86 -3.87
N ASN A 60 27.67 -3.84 -2.64
CA ASN A 60 27.14 -2.63 -2.03
C ASN A 60 28.27 -1.66 -1.68
N ALA A 61 28.05 -0.38 -1.93
CA ALA A 61 28.84 0.71 -1.39
C ALA A 61 28.65 0.82 0.14
N VAL A 62 29.60 1.50 0.80
CA VAL A 62 29.45 1.83 2.22
C VAL A 62 28.36 2.90 2.36
N ALA A 63 27.38 2.68 3.23
CA ALA A 63 26.31 3.64 3.46
C ALA A 63 26.86 4.98 3.97
N ASP A 64 26.36 6.08 3.42
CA ASP A 64 26.63 7.42 3.89
C ASP A 64 25.80 7.71 5.14
N LEU A 65 26.46 7.65 6.30
CA LEU A 65 25.86 7.89 7.62
C LEU A 65 25.96 9.36 8.05
N SER A 66 26.58 10.22 7.25
CA SER A 66 26.86 11.62 7.60
C SER A 66 25.71 12.58 7.29
N GLY A 67 24.69 12.10 6.56
CA GLY A 67 23.56 12.87 6.05
C GLY A 67 22.60 13.44 7.11
N SER A 68 21.30 13.22 6.91
CA SER A 68 20.25 13.87 7.72
C SER A 68 20.34 13.53 9.22
N PRO A 69 19.72 14.35 10.11
CA PRO A 69 19.57 14.00 11.51
C PRO A 69 18.95 12.61 11.72
N LEU A 70 18.02 12.22 10.86
CA LEU A 70 17.37 10.91 10.89
C LEU A 70 18.35 9.78 10.56
N THR A 71 19.21 9.96 9.55
CA THR A 71 20.29 9.02 9.25
C THR A 71 21.23 8.84 10.45
N LYS A 72 21.59 9.93 11.13
CA LYS A 72 22.47 9.89 12.31
C LYS A 72 21.82 9.19 13.50
N ALA A 73 20.51 9.40 13.70
CA ALA A 73 19.72 8.76 14.74
C ALA A 73 19.66 7.23 14.57
N TYR A 74 19.52 6.76 13.33
CA TYR A 74 19.39 5.33 13.02
C TYR A 74 20.62 4.69 12.38
N ARG A 75 21.79 5.32 12.51
CA ARG A 75 23.05 4.91 11.85
C ARG A 75 23.38 3.42 12.01
N THR A 76 23.11 2.84 13.18
CA THR A 76 23.38 1.42 13.45
C THR A 76 22.46 0.51 12.63
N ARG A 77 21.17 0.84 12.55
CA ARG A 77 20.18 0.09 11.76
C ARG A 77 20.47 0.20 10.27
N ILE A 78 20.75 1.42 9.80
CA ILE A 78 21.11 1.69 8.40
C ILE A 78 22.39 0.94 8.02
N LYS A 79 23.41 0.95 8.87
CA LYS A 79 24.66 0.22 8.64
C LYS A 79 24.46 -1.30 8.59
N ALA A 80 23.52 -1.84 9.37
CA ALA A 80 23.16 -3.26 9.30
C ALA A 80 22.47 -3.59 7.98
N TRP A 81 21.42 -2.84 7.63
CA TRP A 81 20.66 -3.01 6.39
C TRP A 81 21.51 -2.81 5.13
N ALA A 82 22.46 -1.89 5.13
CA ALA A 82 23.34 -1.65 3.98
C ALA A 82 24.23 -2.86 3.60
N LYS A 83 24.32 -3.88 4.47
CA LYS A 83 25.02 -5.14 4.17
C LYS A 83 24.12 -6.17 3.50
N GLU A 84 22.81 -5.99 3.56
CA GLU A 84 21.84 -6.90 2.96
C GLU A 84 21.84 -6.79 1.43
N LYS A 85 21.31 -7.82 0.78
CA LYS A 85 21.12 -7.78 -0.68
C LYS A 85 20.08 -6.72 -1.05
N PRO A 86 20.26 -5.99 -2.17
CA PRO A 86 19.22 -5.15 -2.74
C PRO A 86 17.90 -5.92 -2.84
N ASN A 87 16.87 -5.36 -2.23
CA ASN A 87 15.57 -5.99 -2.07
C ASN A 87 14.44 -5.13 -2.65
N PHE A 88 14.76 -3.95 -3.22
CA PHE A 88 13.80 -3.00 -3.74
C PHE A 88 14.32 -2.27 -4.99
N ALA A 89 13.44 -2.00 -5.96
CA ALA A 89 13.71 -1.12 -7.10
C ALA A 89 15.05 -1.36 -7.82
N GLY A 90 15.45 -2.63 -7.94
CA GLY A 90 16.68 -3.07 -8.59
C GLY A 90 17.88 -3.05 -7.67
N HIS A 91 18.44 -1.86 -7.42
CA HIS A 91 19.68 -1.66 -6.68
C HIS A 91 19.48 -0.98 -5.32
N PHE A 92 18.24 -0.77 -4.90
CA PHE A 92 17.94 -0.17 -3.61
C PHE A 92 17.69 -1.24 -2.55
N ILE A 93 17.94 -0.86 -1.31
CA ILE A 93 17.59 -1.62 -0.12
C ILE A 93 16.54 -0.81 0.62
N LEU A 94 15.31 -1.33 0.66
CA LEU A 94 14.28 -0.83 1.55
C LEU A 94 14.53 -1.45 2.93
N ALA A 95 14.99 -0.61 3.84
CA ALA A 95 15.33 -0.93 5.21
C ALA A 95 14.13 -0.61 6.11
N THR A 96 13.77 -1.52 7.01
CA THR A 96 12.67 -1.32 7.96
C THR A 96 13.11 -1.58 9.40
N TRP A 97 12.44 -0.93 10.36
CA TRP A 97 12.55 -1.22 11.78
C TRP A 97 11.33 -0.70 12.55
N GLY A 98 11.13 -1.19 13.76
CA GLY A 98 10.08 -0.69 14.65
C GLY A 98 10.27 0.76 15.13
N CYS A 99 9.19 1.53 15.13
CA CYS A 99 9.09 2.85 15.77
C CYS A 99 8.15 2.88 16.98
N GLY A 100 7.48 1.77 17.29
CA GLY A 100 6.46 1.63 18.33
C GLY A 100 5.54 0.46 18.03
N SER A 101 4.49 0.27 18.84
CA SER A 101 3.47 -0.76 18.60
C SER A 101 2.77 -0.53 17.26
N ASP A 102 2.74 -1.56 16.40
CA ASP A 102 2.16 -1.51 15.04
C ASP A 102 2.76 -0.44 14.11
N CYS A 103 3.91 0.14 14.49
CA CYS A 103 4.61 1.19 13.75
C CYS A 103 5.90 0.63 13.13
N THR A 104 5.99 0.69 11.80
CA THR A 104 7.24 0.47 11.06
C THR A 104 7.77 1.80 10.53
N GLN A 105 9.05 2.06 10.77
CA GLN A 105 9.82 3.10 10.14
C GLN A 105 10.68 2.52 9.02
N LEU A 106 10.91 3.29 7.96
CA LEU A 106 11.67 2.85 6.81
C LEU A 106 12.67 3.90 6.30
N ALA A 107 13.72 3.41 5.63
CA ALA A 107 14.62 4.19 4.81
C ALA A 107 14.95 3.41 3.53
N ILE A 108 15.39 4.13 2.50
CA ILE A 108 15.80 3.54 1.21
C ILE A 108 17.29 3.81 1.03
N ILE A 109 18.09 2.78 0.83
CA ILE A 109 19.55 2.88 0.67
C ILE A 109 19.89 2.53 -0.78
N ASP A 110 20.57 3.40 -1.48
CA ASP A 110 21.16 3.10 -2.78
C ASP A 110 22.39 2.22 -2.59
N ALA A 111 22.34 0.97 -3.04
CA ALA A 111 23.46 0.04 -2.89
C ALA A 111 24.66 0.37 -3.79
N VAL A 112 24.47 1.15 -4.86
CA VAL A 112 25.54 1.57 -5.78
C VAL A 112 26.32 2.74 -5.19
N THR A 113 25.63 3.72 -4.61
CA THR A 113 26.26 4.96 -4.14
C THR A 113 26.43 5.05 -2.63
N GLY A 114 25.69 4.25 -1.86
CA GLY A 114 25.64 4.32 -0.41
C GLY A 114 24.71 5.42 0.12
N LYS A 115 24.07 6.22 -0.74
CA LYS A 115 23.14 7.28 -0.32
C LYS A 115 21.95 6.71 0.43
N VAL A 116 21.52 7.43 1.48
CA VAL A 116 20.38 7.07 2.30
C VAL A 116 19.27 8.10 2.12
N PHE A 117 18.09 7.62 1.75
CA PHE A 117 16.89 8.41 1.54
C PHE A 117 15.86 8.13 2.65
N HIS A 118 15.25 9.21 3.14
CA HIS A 118 14.09 9.17 4.01
C HIS A 118 12.94 9.82 3.24
N PRO A 119 12.10 9.03 2.55
CA PRO A 119 11.14 9.57 1.60
C PRO A 119 10.09 10.42 2.32
N ALA A 120 9.99 11.69 1.93
CA ALA A 120 9.09 12.65 2.55
C ALA A 120 7.64 12.14 2.55
N GLY A 121 7.00 12.18 3.71
CA GLY A 121 5.61 11.74 3.89
C GLY A 121 5.43 10.21 3.89
N VAL A 122 6.50 9.42 3.89
CA VAL A 122 6.47 7.95 3.86
C VAL A 122 7.63 7.35 4.70
N THR A 123 8.05 8.04 5.75
CA THR A 123 9.11 7.59 6.66
C THR A 123 8.62 6.59 7.70
N THR A 124 7.32 6.60 8.04
CA THR A 124 6.68 5.62 8.92
C THR A 124 5.35 5.12 8.34
N ASN A 125 4.90 3.96 8.81
CA ASN A 125 3.58 3.40 8.54
C ASN A 125 3.05 2.70 9.79
N VAL A 126 1.82 3.03 10.18
CA VAL A 126 1.11 2.40 11.30
C VAL A 126 0.02 1.49 10.77
N ALA A 127 0.05 0.19 11.12
CA ALA A 127 -0.84 -0.82 10.58
C ALA A 127 -1.82 -1.38 11.64
N VAL A 128 -2.69 -0.51 12.16
CA VAL A 128 -3.71 -0.90 13.15
C VAL A 128 -5.01 -1.32 12.47
N ASN A 129 -5.61 -2.39 13.00
CA ASN A 129 -6.85 -2.98 12.52
C ASN A 129 -6.75 -3.34 11.02
N VAL A 130 -5.75 -4.17 10.71
CA VAL A 130 -5.46 -4.71 9.38
C VAL A 130 -5.65 -6.22 9.45
N HIS A 131 -6.37 -6.78 8.49
CA HIS A 131 -6.62 -8.21 8.43
C HIS A 131 -5.29 -8.99 8.31
N GLN A 132 -5.10 -10.05 9.10
CA GLN A 132 -3.83 -10.78 9.23
C GLN A 132 -3.22 -11.23 7.90
N LYS A 133 -4.04 -11.71 6.94
CA LYS A 133 -3.59 -12.05 5.57
C LYS A 133 -2.79 -10.95 4.87
N LEU A 134 -3.11 -9.68 5.13
CA LEU A 134 -2.39 -8.55 4.56
C LEU A 134 -1.03 -8.30 5.23
N LEU A 135 -0.81 -8.85 6.43
CA LEU A 135 0.42 -8.72 7.21
C LEU A 135 1.37 -9.92 7.03
N GLU A 136 0.99 -10.93 6.23
CA GLU A 136 1.85 -12.08 5.96
C GLU A 136 3.18 -11.67 5.30
N GLY A 137 4.27 -12.34 5.67
CA GLY A 137 5.60 -12.13 5.11
C GLY A 137 6.45 -11.05 5.79
N GLY A 138 5.99 -10.46 6.90
CA GLY A 138 6.81 -9.59 7.76
C GLY A 138 6.67 -9.91 9.24
N ASP A 139 7.38 -9.17 10.08
CA ASP A 139 7.28 -9.30 11.54
C ASP A 139 5.94 -8.73 12.04
N LEU A 140 5.32 -9.48 12.95
CA LEU A 140 4.00 -9.13 13.49
C LEU A 140 4.07 -7.95 14.48
N TRP A 141 5.20 -7.72 15.14
CA TRP A 141 5.30 -6.77 16.26
C TRP A 141 5.36 -5.31 15.80
N HIS A 142 6.00 -5.06 14.66
CA HIS A 142 6.07 -3.73 14.05
C HIS A 142 5.18 -3.62 12.81
N ALA A 143 4.50 -4.72 12.46
CA ALA A 143 3.69 -4.85 11.27
C ALA A 143 4.46 -4.54 9.98
N SER A 144 5.72 -4.97 9.88
CA SER A 144 6.51 -4.77 8.65
C SER A 144 5.91 -5.50 7.46
N GLY A 145 5.07 -6.51 7.71
CA GLY A 145 4.26 -7.17 6.69
C GLY A 145 3.27 -6.23 6.01
N ALA A 146 2.94 -5.09 6.61
CA ALA A 146 2.09 -4.07 5.98
C ALA A 146 2.81 -3.24 4.90
N ILE A 147 4.12 -3.44 4.74
CA ILE A 147 4.96 -2.82 3.72
C ILE A 147 5.30 -3.88 2.67
N LYS A 148 4.72 -3.78 1.48
CA LYS A 148 4.97 -4.75 0.38
C LYS A 148 5.87 -4.14 -0.69
N PHE A 149 6.92 -4.86 -1.05
CA PHE A 149 7.91 -4.44 -2.04
C PHE A 149 8.62 -5.67 -2.63
N GLN A 150 9.29 -5.50 -3.77
CA GLN A 150 10.06 -6.55 -4.43
C GLN A 150 11.35 -6.00 -5.05
N ALA A 151 12.37 -6.86 -5.17
CA ALA A 151 13.69 -6.48 -5.68
C ALA A 151 13.68 -6.03 -7.13
N ASP A 152 12.75 -6.54 -7.94
CA ASP A 152 12.58 -6.26 -9.36
C ASP A 152 11.41 -5.32 -9.65
N SER A 153 10.93 -4.58 -8.65
CA SER A 153 9.86 -3.60 -8.83
C SER A 153 10.15 -2.29 -8.11
N ARG A 154 9.76 -1.19 -8.76
CA ARG A 154 9.77 0.16 -8.16
C ARG A 154 8.51 0.44 -7.33
N LEU A 155 7.53 -0.46 -7.34
CA LEU A 155 6.29 -0.31 -6.60
C LEU A 155 6.48 -0.63 -5.12
N LEU A 156 6.03 0.29 -4.27
CA LEU A 156 5.92 0.14 -2.82
C LEU A 156 4.46 0.26 -2.43
N ILE A 157 3.94 -0.71 -1.68
CA ILE A 157 2.57 -0.70 -1.19
C ILE A 157 2.61 -0.59 0.33
N LEU A 158 1.89 0.40 0.87
CA LEU A 158 1.69 0.57 2.31
C LEU A 158 0.24 0.30 2.66
N ILE A 159 0.04 -0.55 3.66
CA ILE A 159 -1.26 -0.88 4.23
C ILE A 159 -1.29 -0.29 5.65
N GLY A 160 -2.21 0.63 5.92
CA GLY A 160 -2.24 1.36 7.19
C GLY A 160 -2.23 2.87 7.00
N SER A 161 -1.56 3.58 7.90
CA SER A 161 -1.53 5.04 7.98
C SER A 161 -0.08 5.53 7.88
N PRO A 162 0.38 5.97 6.69
CA PRO A 162 1.68 6.59 6.54
C PRO A 162 1.80 7.86 7.39
N GLU A 163 2.93 8.06 8.05
CA GLU A 163 3.18 9.21 8.96
C GLU A 163 2.19 9.33 10.13
N GLU A 164 1.57 8.20 10.52
CA GLU A 164 0.52 8.18 11.56
C GLU A 164 -0.69 9.07 11.22
N ASP A 165 -0.84 9.48 9.96
CA ASP A 165 -1.92 10.35 9.52
C ASP A 165 -3.18 9.54 9.21
N ILE A 166 -4.19 9.68 10.08
CA ILE A 166 -5.45 8.96 9.94
C ILE A 166 -6.21 9.30 8.66
N LYS A 167 -6.01 10.50 8.10
CA LYS A 167 -6.63 10.91 6.82
C LYS A 167 -6.05 10.13 5.63
N ARG A 168 -4.85 9.60 5.81
CA ARG A 168 -4.13 8.78 4.82
C ARG A 168 -4.25 7.29 5.12
N ARG A 169 -5.12 6.89 6.05
CA ARG A 169 -5.37 5.49 6.37
C ARG A 169 -6.01 4.75 5.20
N GLY A 170 -5.44 3.61 4.83
CA GLY A 170 -5.94 2.75 3.77
C GLY A 170 -4.81 1.97 3.09
N ILE A 171 -4.91 1.84 1.76
CA ILE A 171 -3.91 1.16 0.94
C ILE A 171 -3.31 2.19 -0.02
N SER A 172 -2.04 2.51 0.18
CA SER A 172 -1.31 3.49 -0.63
C SER A 172 -0.30 2.78 -1.54
N TYR A 173 -0.30 3.15 -2.82
CA TYR A 173 0.61 2.63 -3.83
C TYR A 173 1.55 3.74 -4.27
N TYR A 174 2.84 3.53 -4.06
CA TYR A 174 3.88 4.48 -4.43
C TYR A 174 4.83 3.89 -5.46
N VAL A 175 5.35 4.74 -6.34
CA VAL A 175 6.41 4.37 -7.28
C VAL A 175 7.68 5.11 -6.90
N TRP A 176 8.78 4.36 -6.74
CA TRP A 176 10.10 4.93 -6.54
C TRP A 176 10.66 5.49 -7.85
N ASN A 177 11.09 6.76 -7.80
CA ASN A 177 11.69 7.50 -8.89
C ASN A 177 13.08 8.00 -8.48
N GLU A 178 13.98 7.05 -8.20
CA GLU A 178 15.40 7.21 -7.83
C GLU A 178 15.70 7.93 -6.50
N ASN A 179 14.92 8.95 -6.13
CA ASN A 179 15.12 9.74 -4.91
C ASN A 179 13.83 10.11 -4.16
N HIS A 180 12.66 9.84 -4.72
CA HIS A 180 11.37 10.13 -4.10
C HIS A 180 10.33 9.06 -4.44
N LEU A 181 9.29 8.98 -3.59
CA LEU A 181 8.11 8.17 -3.82
C LEU A 181 6.99 9.05 -4.37
N SER A 182 6.41 8.65 -5.50
CA SER A 182 5.20 9.27 -6.05
C SER A 182 3.98 8.41 -5.73
N LEU A 183 2.96 8.98 -5.09
CA LEU A 183 1.68 8.30 -4.89
C LEU A 183 0.98 8.13 -6.24
N VAL A 184 0.71 6.89 -6.65
CA VAL A 184 0.01 6.58 -7.91
C VAL A 184 -1.42 6.13 -7.71
N ARG A 185 -1.75 5.59 -6.52
CA ARG A 185 -3.12 5.24 -6.14
C ARG A 185 -3.25 5.23 -4.62
N PHE A 186 -4.43 5.62 -4.14
CA PHE A 186 -4.80 5.51 -2.74
C PHE A 186 -6.23 4.97 -2.64
N VAL A 187 -6.42 3.96 -1.79
CA VAL A 187 -7.72 3.43 -1.42
C VAL A 187 -7.95 3.75 0.05
N HIS A 188 -8.78 4.74 0.30
CA HIS A 188 -9.06 5.23 1.64
C HIS A 188 -9.86 4.20 2.46
N LYS A 189 -9.47 4.00 3.72
CA LYS A 189 -10.24 3.23 4.70
C LYS A 189 -10.51 4.09 5.94
N ALA A 190 -11.78 4.45 6.10
CA ALA A 190 -12.25 5.25 7.22
C ALA A 190 -11.88 4.64 8.58
N TRP A 191 -11.67 5.50 9.55
CA TRP A 191 -11.51 5.16 10.96
C TRP A 191 -12.78 5.54 11.74
N TYR A 192 -12.93 5.02 12.95
CA TYR A 192 -14.06 5.35 13.82
C TYR A 192 -14.30 6.87 13.88
N HIS A 193 -15.56 7.29 13.73
CA HIS A 193 -16.00 8.69 13.80
C HIS A 193 -15.36 9.66 12.79
N TYR A 194 -14.59 9.15 11.82
CA TYR A 194 -14.12 9.89 10.64
C TYR A 194 -14.86 9.39 9.40
N THR A 195 -16.18 9.61 9.38
CA THR A 195 -16.96 9.56 8.13
C THR A 195 -16.79 10.91 7.44
N GLN A 196 -16.38 10.90 6.17
CA GLN A 196 -16.36 12.12 5.35
C GLN A 196 -17.76 12.72 5.21
#